data_AF-A0A7C3RI04-F1
#
_entry.id   AF-A0A7C3RI04-F1
#
_cell.length_a   1.000
_cell.length_b   1.000
_cell.length_c   1.000
_cell.angle_alpha   90.00
_cell.angle_beta   90.00
_cell.angle_gamma   90.00
#
_symmetry.space_group_name_H-M   'P 1'
#
loop_
_entity.id
_entity.type
_entity.pdbx_description
1 polymer ?
#
loop_
_entity_poly.entity_id
_entity_poly.type
_entity_poly.pdbx_seq_one_letter_code
_entity_poly.pdbx_strand_id
1 'polypeptide(L)'
;MIYVTLILSFNYYNTKVFSVGQVLKLVKEPGNIYDCEAIRVECAGMGKIGYVANSVNTVVKGTYSAGRLYDKMDNESYCRVLFITKGEAIGEVIENPDRKVEEEFRNSEDYVRKIMSYFEKTDLHFSKSDVAYKLEESPYKEEEIS
;
A
#
# COMPACT_ATOMS: atom_id res chain seq x y z
N MET A 1 -15.57 -7.75 -10.08
CA MET A 1 -15.05 -6.43 -9.64
C MET A 1 -14.93 -6.43 -8.13
N ILE A 2 -13.69 -6.51 -7.65
CA ILE A 2 -13.36 -6.50 -6.22
C ILE A 2 -12.59 -5.21 -5.95
N TYR A 3 -13.08 -4.39 -5.02
CA TYR A 3 -12.39 -3.18 -4.59
C TYR A 3 -11.82 -3.37 -3.20
N VAL A 4 -10.70 -2.73 -2.91
CA VAL A 4 -10.05 -2.77 -1.60
C VAL A 4 -9.64 -1.37 -1.14
N THR A 5 -9.68 -1.17 0.17
CA THR A 5 -9.03 -0.03 0.80
C THR A 5 -7.59 -0.39 1.14
N LEU A 6 -6.66 0.47 0.74
CA LEU A 6 -5.23 0.34 0.98
C LEU A 6 -4.82 1.35 2.06
N ILE A 7 -4.41 0.85 3.21
CA ILE A 7 -3.81 1.64 4.28
C ILE A 7 -2.32 1.71 4.01
N LEU A 8 -1.89 2.84 3.47
CA LEU A 8 -0.51 3.08 3.08
C LEU A 8 0.18 3.88 4.18
N SER A 9 1.45 3.57 4.45
CA SER A 9 2.28 4.37 5.34
C SER A 9 2.67 5.66 4.64
N PHE A 10 1.77 6.64 4.53
CA PHE A 10 2.07 7.92 3.90
C PHE A 10 3.09 8.71 4.73
N ASN A 11 4.34 8.76 4.29
CA ASN A 11 5.22 9.89 4.58
C ASN A 11 5.06 10.93 3.45
N TYR A 12 5.66 12.12 3.61
CA TYR A 12 5.58 13.21 2.63
C TYR A 12 5.92 12.74 1.19
N TYR A 13 6.94 11.89 1.06
CA TYR A 13 7.42 11.33 -0.20
C TYR A 13 6.40 10.40 -0.87
N ASN A 14 5.70 9.59 -0.08
CA ASN A 14 4.77 8.58 -0.57
C ASN A 14 3.57 9.19 -1.29
N THR A 15 3.09 10.37 -0.87
CA THR A 15 1.99 11.07 -1.59
C THR A 15 2.35 11.51 -3.01
N LYS A 16 3.64 11.58 -3.35
CA LYS A 16 4.14 12.01 -4.66
C LYS A 16 4.49 10.85 -5.59
N VAL A 17 4.76 9.67 -5.02
CA VAL A 17 5.04 8.45 -5.78
C VAL A 17 3.74 7.78 -6.23
N PHE A 18 2.68 7.85 -5.41
CA PHE A 18 1.41 7.23 -5.74
C PHE A 18 0.62 8.05 -6.76
N SER A 19 0.20 7.37 -7.82
CA SER A 19 -0.64 7.95 -8.86
C SER A 19 -1.88 7.10 -9.12
N VAL A 20 -2.99 7.76 -9.48
CA VAL A 20 -4.18 7.06 -9.98
C VAL A 20 -3.82 6.33 -11.27
N GLY A 21 -4.26 5.08 -11.39
CA GLY A 21 -3.94 4.18 -12.49
C GLY A 21 -2.71 3.30 -12.24
N GLN A 22 -1.91 3.58 -11.20
CA GLN A 22 -0.74 2.78 -10.86
C GLN A 22 -1.13 1.36 -10.43
N VAL A 23 -0.35 0.37 -10.87
CA VAL A 23 -0.47 -1.02 -10.41
C VAL A 23 0.38 -1.23 -9.18
N LEU A 24 -0.21 -1.82 -8.15
CA LEU A 24 0.44 -2.25 -6.92
C LEU A 24 0.29 -3.77 -6.76
N LYS A 25 1.26 -4.40 -6.10
CA LYS A 25 1.22 -5.84 -5.83
C LYS A 25 0.60 -6.10 -4.45
N LEU A 26 -0.23 -7.12 -4.37
CA LEU A 26 -0.85 -7.61 -3.15
C LEU A 26 -0.25 -8.98 -2.82
N VAL A 27 0.25 -9.16 -1.59
CA VAL A 27 0.90 -10.41 -1.18
C VAL A 27 0.37 -10.85 0.17
N LYS A 28 -0.08 -12.11 0.26
CA LYS A 28 -0.48 -12.71 1.54
C LYS A 28 0.73 -12.78 2.49
N GLU A 29 0.53 -12.41 3.75
CA GLU A 29 1.56 -12.43 4.79
C GLU A 29 1.10 -13.25 6.01
N PRO A 30 0.94 -14.58 5.88
CA PRO A 30 0.43 -15.43 6.97
C PRO A 30 1.33 -15.47 8.22
N GLY A 31 2.59 -15.07 8.08
CA GLY A 31 3.54 -14.93 9.20
C GLY A 31 3.45 -13.58 9.93
N ASN A 32 2.49 -12.72 9.58
CA ASN A 32 2.29 -11.47 10.29
C ASN A 32 1.80 -11.74 11.73
N ILE A 33 2.45 -11.11 12.71
CA ILE A 33 2.22 -11.38 14.14
C ILE A 33 0.88 -10.83 14.67
N TYR A 34 0.25 -9.90 13.94
CA TYR A 34 -0.98 -9.25 14.36
C TYR A 34 -2.22 -9.86 13.69
N ASP A 35 -2.10 -10.25 12.41
CA ASP A 35 -3.21 -10.74 11.60
C ASP A 35 -2.70 -11.77 10.59
N CYS A 36 -3.07 -13.04 10.76
CA CYS A 36 -2.67 -14.12 9.85
C CYS A 36 -3.33 -14.03 8.46
N GLU A 37 -4.32 -13.16 8.29
CA GLU A 37 -4.96 -12.85 7.00
C GLU A 37 -4.44 -11.53 6.42
N ALA A 38 -3.34 -10.99 6.95
CA ALA A 38 -2.73 -9.77 6.44
C ALA A 38 -2.37 -9.91 4.96
N ILE A 39 -2.76 -8.91 4.17
CA ILE A 39 -2.35 -8.74 2.78
C ILE A 39 -1.52 -7.48 2.70
N ARG A 40 -0.21 -7.63 2.51
CA ARG A 40 0.69 -6.49 2.34
C ARG A 40 0.59 -5.94 0.93
N VAL A 41 0.77 -4.63 0.82
CA VAL A 41 0.76 -3.88 -0.44
C VAL A 41 2.19 -3.50 -0.76
N GLU A 42 2.63 -3.77 -1.99
CA GLU A 42 3.96 -3.48 -2.48
C GLU A 42 3.93 -2.55 -3.70
N CYS A 43 4.89 -1.63 -3.75
CA CYS A 43 5.19 -0.79 -4.91
C CYS A 43 6.52 -1.23 -5.53
N ALA A 44 6.57 -1.33 -6.85
CA ALA A 44 7.81 -1.67 -7.55
C ALA A 44 8.90 -0.64 -7.21
N GLY A 45 10.12 -1.12 -6.98
CA GLY A 45 11.26 -0.31 -6.55
C GLY A 45 11.26 0.13 -5.07
N MET A 46 10.16 0.00 -4.33
CA MET A 46 10.07 0.37 -2.90
C MET A 46 9.78 -0.80 -1.96
N GLY A 47 9.20 -1.90 -2.48
CA GLY A 47 8.76 -3.02 -1.64
C GLY A 47 7.48 -2.67 -0.88
N LYS A 48 7.37 -3.13 0.37
CA LYS A 48 6.17 -2.95 1.20
C LYS A 48 5.91 -1.47 1.53
N ILE A 49 4.68 -1.03 1.25
CA ILE A 49 4.23 0.34 1.46
C ILE A 49 2.99 0.45 2.36
N GLY A 50 2.37 -0.68 2.69
CA GLY A 50 1.12 -0.70 3.47
C GLY A 50 0.47 -2.06 3.50
N TYR A 51 -0.81 -2.07 3.86
CA TYR A 51 -1.65 -3.26 3.94
C TYR A 51 -3.06 -2.98 3.39
N VAL A 52 -3.77 -4.04 3.00
CA VAL A 52 -5.22 -3.97 2.77
C VAL A 52 -5.93 -3.80 4.11
N ALA A 53 -6.90 -2.89 4.17
CA ALA A 53 -7.67 -2.63 5.39
C ALA A 53 -8.46 -3.87 5.81
N ASN A 54 -8.46 -4.20 7.10
CA ASN A 54 -9.23 -5.35 7.63
C ASN A 54 -10.32 -4.95 8.64
N SER A 55 -10.18 -3.82 9.34
CA SER A 55 -11.10 -3.43 10.41
C SER A 55 -12.26 -2.55 9.93
N VAL A 56 -13.39 -2.58 10.63
CA VAL A 56 -14.57 -1.75 10.31
C VAL A 56 -14.29 -0.24 10.28
N ASN A 57 -13.27 0.21 11.01
CA ASN A 57 -12.87 1.61 11.08
C ASN A 57 -11.98 2.04 9.90
N THR A 58 -11.37 1.07 9.21
CA THR A 58 -10.41 1.33 8.11
C THR A 58 -10.95 0.89 6.75
N VAL A 59 -11.89 -0.06 6.72
CA VAL A 59 -12.52 -0.51 5.47
C VAL A 59 -13.56 0.51 5.03
N VAL A 60 -13.32 1.13 3.87
CA VAL A 60 -14.27 2.06 3.26
C VAL A 60 -15.51 1.28 2.80
N LYS A 61 -16.70 1.84 3.04
CA LYS A 61 -17.96 1.22 2.59
C LYS A 61 -17.93 0.96 1.08
N GLY A 62 -18.21 -0.28 0.69
CA GLY A 62 -18.19 -0.73 -0.70
C GLY A 62 -16.89 -1.44 -1.12
N THR A 63 -15.89 -1.51 -0.24
CA THR A 63 -14.66 -2.29 -0.46
C THR A 63 -14.66 -3.59 0.36
N TYR A 64 -13.77 -4.51 -0.01
CA TYR A 64 -13.51 -5.75 0.68
C TYR A 64 -12.49 -5.51 1.81
N SER A 65 -12.72 -6.17 2.94
CA SER A 65 -11.68 -6.32 3.96
C SER A 65 -10.59 -7.28 3.50
N ALA A 66 -9.40 -7.20 4.12
CA ALA A 66 -8.30 -8.11 3.85
C ALA A 66 -8.73 -9.57 4.00
N GLY A 67 -9.39 -9.96 5.10
CA GLY A 67 -9.85 -11.34 5.30
C GLY A 67 -10.80 -11.82 4.19
N ARG A 68 -11.76 -10.99 3.76
CA ARG A 68 -12.67 -11.37 2.65
C ARG A 68 -11.97 -11.49 1.30
N LEU A 69 -10.94 -10.68 1.06
CA LEU A 69 -10.12 -10.81 -0.13
C LEU A 69 -9.19 -12.03 -0.03
N TYR A 70 -8.70 -12.35 1.16
CA TYR A 70 -7.73 -13.41 1.41
C TYR A 70 -8.24 -14.76 0.87
N ASP A 71 -9.51 -15.08 1.11
CA ASP A 71 -10.14 -16.31 0.60
C ASP A 71 -10.35 -16.34 -0.93
N LYS A 72 -10.23 -15.18 -1.59
CA LYS A 72 -10.56 -15.02 -3.02
C LYS A 72 -9.35 -14.87 -3.92
N MET A 73 -8.21 -14.48 -3.37
CA MET A 73 -6.97 -14.29 -4.13
C MET A 73 -5.98 -15.44 -3.90
N ASP A 74 -5.09 -15.62 -4.87
CA ASP A 74 -3.90 -16.44 -4.70
C ASP A 74 -2.91 -15.81 -3.70
N ASN A 75 -1.74 -16.43 -3.50
CA ASN A 75 -0.70 -15.89 -2.64
C ASN A 75 -0.24 -14.49 -3.07
N GLU A 76 -0.31 -14.20 -4.37
CA GLU A 76 0.02 -12.92 -4.95
C GLU A 76 -1.09 -12.49 -5.92
N SER A 77 -1.38 -11.20 -5.96
CA SER A 77 -2.28 -10.58 -6.92
C SER A 77 -1.85 -9.13 -7.15
N TYR A 78 -2.62 -8.38 -7.93
CA TYR A 78 -2.36 -6.97 -8.21
C TYR A 78 -3.63 -6.16 -8.05
N CYS A 79 -3.47 -4.87 -7.78
CA CYS A 79 -4.57 -3.93 -7.85
C CYS A 79 -4.16 -2.68 -8.61
N ARG A 80 -5.13 -2.04 -9.26
CA ARG A 80 -4.98 -0.73 -9.89
C ARG A 80 -5.58 0.34 -8.99
N VAL A 81 -4.79 1.35 -8.66
CA VAL A 81 -5.25 2.48 -7.84
C VAL A 81 -6.30 3.26 -8.61
N LEU A 82 -7.50 3.40 -8.05
CA LEU A 82 -8.59 4.19 -8.63
C LEU A 82 -8.71 5.55 -7.97
N PHE A 83 -8.51 5.63 -6.66
CA PHE A 83 -8.62 6.85 -5.88
C PHE A 83 -7.51 6.94 -4.85
N ILE A 84 -7.04 8.16 -4.60
CA ILE A 84 -6.09 8.48 -3.54
C ILE A 84 -6.72 9.59 -2.70
N THR A 85 -6.73 9.39 -1.39
CA THR A 85 -7.20 10.38 -0.41
C THR A 85 -6.02 10.89 0.43
N LYS A 86 -6.29 11.64 1.49
CA LYS A 86 -5.23 12.19 2.36
C LYS A 86 -4.46 11.13 3.14
N GLY A 87 -5.03 9.94 3.37
CA GLY A 87 -4.41 8.90 4.23
C GLY A 87 -4.55 7.48 3.73
N GLU A 88 -5.23 7.26 2.60
CA GLU A 88 -5.56 5.92 2.10
C GLU A 88 -5.80 5.97 0.59
N ALA A 89 -5.76 4.81 -0.06
CA ALA A 89 -6.11 4.65 -1.47
C ALA A 89 -7.19 3.58 -1.64
N ILE A 90 -7.96 3.69 -2.71
CA ILE A 90 -8.91 2.64 -3.13
C ILE A 90 -8.37 2.03 -4.42
N GLY A 91 -8.22 0.71 -4.42
CA GLY A 91 -7.76 -0.06 -5.57
C GLY A 91 -8.81 -1.04 -6.07
N GLU A 92 -8.82 -1.29 -7.37
CA GLU A 92 -9.52 -2.41 -7.98
C GLU A 92 -8.56 -3.60 -8.10
N VAL A 93 -8.92 -4.74 -7.50
CA VAL A 93 -8.16 -5.99 -7.61
C VAL A 93 -8.32 -6.52 -9.03
N ILE A 94 -7.19 -6.85 -9.64
CA ILE A 94 -7.14 -7.44 -10.98
C ILE A 94 -7.33 -8.95 -10.84
N GLU A 95 -8.53 -9.41 -11.16
CA GLU A 95 -8.87 -10.83 -11.17
C GLU A 95 -8.09 -11.51 -12.31
N ASN A 96 -7.32 -12.56 -12.00
CA ASN A 96 -6.46 -13.29 -12.96
C ASN A 96 -5.44 -12.38 -13.69
N PRO A 97 -4.47 -11.79 -12.99
CA PRO A 97 -3.48 -10.92 -13.60
C PRO A 97 -2.68 -11.68 -14.67
N ASP A 98 -2.51 -11.05 -15.84
CA ASP A 98 -1.69 -11.59 -16.92
C ASP A 98 -0.27 -10.98 -16.90
N ARG A 99 0.58 -11.47 -17.80
CA ARG A 99 1.96 -10.99 -17.95
C ARG A 99 2.06 -9.48 -18.21
N LYS A 100 1.05 -8.86 -18.83
CA LYS A 100 1.08 -7.41 -19.11
C LYS A 100 0.96 -6.61 -17.82
N VAL A 101 0.12 -7.06 -16.88
CA VAL A 101 -0.03 -6.44 -15.57
C VAL A 101 1.28 -6.55 -14.76
N GLU A 102 1.92 -7.71 -14.80
CA GLU A 102 3.23 -7.91 -14.15
C GLU A 102 4.34 -7.03 -14.76
N GLU A 103 4.33 -6.86 -16.09
CA GLU A 103 5.24 -5.95 -16.79
C GLU A 103 4.92 -4.49 -16.48
N GLU A 104 3.66 -4.09 -16.41
CA GLU A 104 3.22 -2.75 -15.98
C GLU A 104 3.70 -2.43 -14.56
N PHE A 105 3.54 -3.37 -13.63
CA PHE A 105 4.09 -3.24 -12.27
C PHE A 105 5.61 -3.06 -12.31
N ARG A 106 6.35 -3.95 -12.98
CA ARG A 106 7.83 -3.87 -13.03
C ARG A 106 8.33 -2.59 -13.71
N ASN A 107 7.70 -2.17 -14.80
CA ASN A 107 8.09 -0.96 -15.53
C ASN A 107 7.85 0.33 -14.74
N SER A 108 7.00 0.30 -13.71
CA SER A 108 6.83 1.43 -12.80
C SER A 108 8.05 1.68 -11.91
N GLU A 109 8.96 0.71 -11.77
CA GLU A 109 10.16 0.82 -10.93
C GLU A 109 11.08 1.98 -11.34
N ASP A 110 11.38 2.13 -12.63
CA ASP A 110 12.27 3.20 -13.13
C ASP A 110 11.67 4.59 -12.87
N TYR A 111 10.35 4.72 -13.04
CA TYR A 111 9.61 5.94 -12.73
C TYR A 111 9.69 6.26 -11.23
N VAL A 112 9.41 5.29 -10.37
CA VAL A 112 9.47 5.43 -8.91
C VAL A 112 10.89 5.81 -8.48
N ARG A 113 11.92 5.11 -8.97
CA ARG A 113 13.33 5.40 -8.66
C ARG A 113 13.75 6.81 -9.09
N LYS A 114 13.29 7.27 -10.26
CA LYS A 114 13.57 8.64 -10.74
C LYS A 114 12.95 9.69 -9.83
N ILE A 115 11.70 9.49 -9.40
CA ILE A 115 11.01 10.40 -8.47
C ILE A 115 11.71 10.41 -7.12
N MET A 116 12.04 9.25 -6.57
CA MET A 116 12.74 9.15 -5.29
C MET A 116 14.12 9.83 -5.35
N SER A 117 14.89 9.60 -6.43
CA SER A 117 16.18 10.27 -6.62
C SER A 117 16.06 11.79 -6.77
N TYR A 118 14.99 12.27 -7.41
CA TYR A 118 14.71 13.70 -7.49
C TYR A 118 14.47 14.28 -6.09
N PHE A 119 13.60 13.65 -5.30
CA PHE A 119 13.30 14.10 -3.94
C PHE A 119 14.51 14.03 -3.02
N GLU A 120 15.30 12.96 -3.02
CA GLU A 120 16.55 12.87 -2.25
C GLU A 120 17.53 14.01 -2.56
N LYS A 121 17.59 14.45 -3.82
CA LYS A 121 18.47 15.56 -4.25
C LYS A 121 17.91 16.93 -3.87
N THR A 122 16.60 17.11 -3.92
CA THR A 122 15.95 18.37 -3.53
C THR A 122 15.82 18.53 -2.01
N ASP A 123 15.70 17.43 -1.28
CA ASP A 123 15.57 17.38 0.18
C ASP A 123 16.93 17.28 0.90
N LEU A 124 18.05 17.56 0.21
CA LEU A 124 19.38 17.76 0.81
C LEU A 124 19.39 18.91 1.86
N HIS A 125 18.29 19.67 2.00
CA HIS A 125 18.09 20.71 3.01
C HIS A 125 17.33 20.28 4.27
N PHE A 126 16.76 19.07 4.34
CA PHE A 126 16.19 18.52 5.56
C PHE A 126 17.16 17.52 6.21
N SER A 127 17.44 17.73 7.49
CA SER A 127 18.46 17.00 8.25
C SER A 127 18.15 15.49 8.30
N LYS A 128 19.19 14.65 8.15
CA LYS A 128 19.17 13.19 8.32
C LYS A 128 18.64 12.71 9.68
N SER A 129 18.35 13.60 10.63
CA SER A 129 17.69 13.33 11.91
C SER A 129 16.20 13.02 11.78
N ASP A 130 15.54 13.44 10.68
CA ASP A 130 14.07 13.48 10.65
C ASP A 130 13.43 12.21 10.05
N VAL A 131 14.24 11.35 9.43
CA VAL A 131 13.81 10.10 8.77
C VAL A 131 13.84 8.91 9.75
N ALA A 132 14.60 9.03 10.84
CA ALA A 132 14.82 7.95 11.81
C ALA A 132 14.01 8.17 13.10
N TYR A 133 12.72 8.45 13.03
CA TYR A 133 11.81 8.25 14.18
C TYR A 133 10.37 8.04 13.68
N LYS A 134 9.76 6.91 14.06
CA LYS A 134 8.40 6.40 13.75
C LYS A 134 8.27 5.22 12.77
N LEU A 135 9.25 4.33 12.75
CA LEU A 135 9.01 2.92 12.36
C LEU A 135 8.59 2.03 13.54
N GLU A 136 8.44 2.59 14.75
CA GLU A 136 7.99 1.86 15.96
C GLU A 136 6.73 2.42 16.66
N GLU A 137 6.10 3.47 16.13
CA GLU A 137 4.82 3.96 16.69
C GLU A 137 3.75 4.05 15.60
N SER A 138 3.16 2.90 15.28
CA SER A 138 1.83 2.87 14.67
C SER A 138 0.81 3.35 15.72
N PRO A 139 -0.11 4.28 15.41
CA PRO A 139 -1.08 4.82 16.37
C PRO A 139 -2.26 3.88 16.61
N TYR A 140 -2.03 2.57 16.71
CA TYR A 140 -2.98 1.67 17.35
C TYR A 140 -2.78 1.76 18.87
N LYS A 141 -3.01 2.96 19.43
CA LYS A 141 -3.29 3.10 20.85
C LYS A 141 -4.80 2.98 21.02
N GLU A 142 -5.15 2.02 21.86
CA GLU A 142 -6.42 1.87 22.54
C GLU A 142 -7.09 3.24 22.79
N GLU A 143 -8.27 3.44 22.23
CA GLU A 143 -9.29 4.19 22.95
C GLU A 143 -10.24 3.14 23.53
N GLU A 144 -9.94 2.78 24.79
CA GLU A 144 -10.96 2.41 25.75
C GLU A 144 -12.12 3.40 25.65
N ILE A 145 -13.32 2.91 25.32
CA ILE A 145 -14.54 3.57 25.74
C ILE A 145 -15.45 2.49 26.34
N SER A 146 -15.84 2.78 27.58
CA SER A 146 -16.59 2.01 28.57
C SER A 146 -17.85 1.31 28.07
#